data_AF-A0A150MNK8-F1
#
_entry.id   AF-A0A150MNK8-F1
#
_cell.length_a   1.000
_cell.length_b   1.000
_cell.length_c   1.000
_cell.angle_alpha   90.00
_cell.angle_beta   90.00
_cell.angle_gamma   90.00
#
_symmetry.space_group_name_H-M   'P 1'
#
loop_
_entity.id
_entity.type
_entity.pdbx_description
1 polymer ?
#
loop_
_entity_poly.entity_id
_entity_poly.type
_entity_poly.pdbx_seq_one_letter_code
_entity_poly.pdbx_strand_id
1 'polypeptide(L)' 'MLKTNRILYPKGIAVQAKEFARYIESNDTRLVTVGNERYRVYHYEGAIHDLDDAVMRLAWKADQPMTPDHLHVMSS' A
#
# COMPACT_ATOMS: atom_id res chain seq x y z
N MET A 1 -13.66 6.31 5.10
CA MET A 1 -12.22 6.58 5.16
C MET A 1 -11.61 5.71 6.26
N LEU A 2 -10.91 4.64 5.89
CA LEU A 2 -10.19 3.80 6.86
C LEU A 2 -8.93 4.55 7.31
N LYS A 3 -8.71 4.65 8.63
CA LYS A 3 -7.52 5.25 9.22
C LYS A 3 -6.28 4.56 8.61
N THR A 4 -5.51 5.29 7.82
CA THR A 4 -4.25 4.87 7.17
C THR A 4 -3.11 4.59 8.17
N ASN A 5 -3.40 4.45 9.47
CA ASN A 5 -2.44 4.18 10.54
C ASN A 5 -2.17 2.67 10.68
N ARG A 6 -1.98 1.97 9.57
CA ARG A 6 -1.57 0.56 9.61
C ARG A 6 -0.05 0.51 9.80
N ILE A 7 0.39 -0.26 10.80
CA ILE A 7 1.81 -0.57 11.00
C ILE A 7 2.10 -1.85 10.22
N LEU A 8 3.13 -1.80 9.39
CA LEU A 8 3.70 -2.91 8.66
C LEU A 8 5.01 -3.33 9.34
N TYR A 9 5.43 -4.58 9.15
CA TYR A 9 6.70 -5.09 9.67
C TYR A 9 7.60 -5.63 8.55
N PRO A 10 7.94 -4.83 7.51
CA PRO A 10 8.92 -5.25 6.50
C PRO A 10 10.23 -5.62 7.19
N LYS A 11 10.69 -6.85 6.96
CA LYS A 11 11.90 -7.40 7.60
C LYS A 11 11.87 -7.30 9.15
N GLY A 12 10.68 -7.35 9.75
CA GLY A 12 10.50 -7.28 11.21
C GLY A 12 10.57 -5.88 11.83
N ILE A 13 10.75 -4.82 11.03
CA ILE A 13 10.85 -3.44 11.52
C ILE A 13 9.48 -2.77 11.44
N ALA A 14 8.96 -2.31 12.57
CA ALA A 14 7.70 -1.57 12.62
C ALA A 14 7.80 -0.24 11.86
N VAL A 15 6.99 -0.08 10.81
CA VAL A 15 6.91 1.14 10.01
C VAL A 15 5.45 1.48 9.70
N GLN A 16 5.10 2.75 9.66
CA GLN A 16 3.76 3.14 9.23
C GLN A 16 3.62 2.91 7.72
N ALA A 17 2.46 2.42 7.26
CA ALA A 17 2.20 2.21 5.83
C ALA A 17 2.42 3.49 4.99
N LYS A 18 2.11 4.67 5.55
CA LYS A 18 2.38 5.97 4.91
C LYS A 18 3.86 6.29 4.76
N GLU A 19 4.68 5.89 5.73
CA GLU A 19 6.12 6.08 5.68
C GLU A 19 6.75 5.07 4.71
N PHE A 20 6.34 3.81 4.79
CA PHE A 20 6.74 2.74 3.88
C PHE A 20 6.44 3.10 2.42
N ALA A 21 5.26 3.66 2.16
CA ALA A 21 4.84 4.13 0.83
C ALA A 21 5.80 5.10 0.16
N ARG A 22 6.61 5.86 0.91
CA ARG A 22 7.58 6.80 0.36
C ARG A 22 8.75 6.12 -0.35
N TYR A 23 8.95 4.83 -0.08
CA TYR A 23 10.01 4.01 -0.67
C TYR A 23 9.52 3.16 -1.85
N ILE A 24 8.24 3.24 -2.20
CA ILE A 24 7.65 2.47 -3.30
C ILE A 24 7.71 3.31 -4.57
N GLU A 25 8.41 2.80 -5.57
CA GLU A 25 8.48 3.44 -6.88
C GLU A 25 7.40 2.90 -7.82
N SER A 26 7.12 3.64 -8.90
CA SER A 26 6.17 3.18 -9.92
C SER A 26 6.52 1.81 -10.51
N ASN A 27 7.80 1.45 -10.56
CA ASN A 27 8.28 0.16 -11.07
C ASN A 27 8.01 -1.01 -10.11
N ASP A 28 7.82 -0.72 -8.82
CA ASP A 28 7.45 -1.72 -7.81
C ASP A 28 5.94 -2.01 -7.83
N THR A 29 5.17 -1.27 -8.63
CA THR A 29 3.70 -1.39 -8.71
C THR A 29 3.23 -2.08 -9.96
N ARG A 30 2.05 -2.67 -9.88
CA ARG A 30 1.28 -3.15 -11.04
C ARG A 30 0.19 -2.15 -11.39
N LEU A 31 0.06 -1.83 -12.67
CA LEU A 31 -1.06 -1.04 -13.18
C LEU A 31 -2.28 -1.96 -13.32
N VAL A 32 -3.37 -1.64 -12.63
CA VAL A 32 -4.63 -2.38 -12.68
C VAL A 32 -5.77 -1.46 -13.11
N THR A 33 -6.80 -2.01 -13.73
CA THR A 33 -8.00 -1.27 -14.14
C THR A 33 -9.20 -1.79 -13.36
N VAL A 34 -9.94 -0.89 -12.71
CA VAL A 34 -11.16 -1.20 -11.96
C VAL A 34 -12.28 -0.33 -12.54
N GLY A 35 -13.20 -0.94 -13.28
CA GLY A 35 -14.16 -0.21 -14.08
C GLY A 35 -13.45 0.67 -15.12
N ASN A 36 -13.67 1.98 -15.05
CA ASN A 36 -13.05 2.96 -15.96
C ASN A 36 -11.81 3.65 -15.35
N GLU A 37 -11.42 3.30 -14.13
CA GLU A 37 -10.29 3.92 -13.43
C GLU A 37 -9.07 3.01 -13.42
N ARG A 38 -7.88 3.61 -13.46
CA ARG A 38 -6.60 2.89 -13.40
C ARG A 38 -5.88 3.20 -12.10
N TYR A 39 -5.26 2.19 -11.52
CA TYR A 39 -4.55 2.27 -10.24
C TYR A 39 -3.18 1.64 -10.34
N ARG A 40 -2.20 2.25 -9.66
CA ARG A 40 -0.92 1.61 -9.34
C ARG A 40 -1.08 0.90 -8.01
N VAL A 41 -0.83 -0.40 -7.98
CA VAL A 41 -1.00 -1.23 -6.79
C VAL A 41 0.31 -1.92 -6.44
N TYR A 42 0.74 -1.75 -5.20
CA TYR A 42 1.80 -2.52 -4.56
C TYR A 42 1.17 -3.58 -3.65
N HIS A 43 1.68 -4.80 -3.75
CA HIS A 43 1.33 -5.90 -2.85
C HIS A 43 2.37 -6.01 -1.75
N TYR A 44 1.95 -5.72 -0.52
CA TYR A 44 2.71 -6.04 0.67
C TYR A 44 2.25 -7.41 1.17
N GLU A 45 3.22 -8.30 1.39
CA GLU A 45 3.01 -9.60 2.02
C GLU A 45 3.94 -9.69 3.23
N GLY A 46 3.38 -10.01 4.38
CA GLY A 46 4.13 -10.21 5.62
C GLY A 46 3.40 -9.66 6.84
N ALA A 47 4.15 -9.55 7.93
CA ALA A 47 3.57 -9.31 9.23
C ALA A 47 2.95 -7.90 9.37
N ILE A 48 1.75 -7.89 9.92
CA ILE A 48 1.09 -6.74 10.52
C ILE A 48 0.79 -7.09 11.98
N HIS A 49 0.40 -6.09 12.77
CA HIS A 49 0.28 -6.19 14.22
C HIS A 49 -0.21 -7.54 14.78
N ASP A 50 -1.38 -8.00 14.32
CA ASP A 50 -2.03 -9.22 14.82
C ASP A 50 -1.95 -10.42 13.86
N LEU A 51 -1.21 -10.29 12.74
CA LEU A 51 -1.18 -11.30 11.70
C LEU A 51 0.21 -11.40 11.05
N ASP A 52 0.86 -12.55 11.19
CA ASP A 52 2.22 -12.78 10.68
C ASP A 52 2.28 -12.82 9.15
N ASP A 53 1.22 -13.31 8.50
CA ASP A 53 1.13 -13.46 7.05
C ASP A 53 -0.06 -12.68 6.48
N ALA A 54 0.02 -11.36 6.53
CA ALA A 54 -1.00 -10.50 5.96
C ALA A 54 -0.69 -10.13 4.51
N VAL A 55 -1.74 -10.08 3.68
CA VAL A 55 -1.68 -9.49 2.34
C VAL A 55 -2.37 -8.13 2.37
N MET A 56 -1.60 -7.08 2.15
CA MET A 56 -2.10 -5.71 2.05
C MET A 56 -1.85 -5.15 0.65
N ARG A 57 -2.80 -4.36 0.17
CA ARG A 57 -2.65 -3.61 -1.09
C ARG A 57 -2.55 -2.13 -0.77
N LEU A 58 -1.46 -1.54 -1.24
CA LEU A 58 -1.25 -0.10 -1.26
C LEU A 58 -1.54 0.39 -2.67
N ALA A 59 -2.52 1.27 -2.81
CA ALA A 59 -3.03 1.69 -4.10
C ALA A 59 -3.05 3.22 -4.24
N TRP A 60 -2.72 3.68 -5.45
CA TRP A 60 -2.83 5.08 -5.87
C TRP A 60 -3.55 5.12 -7.21
N LYS A 61 -4.34 6.17 -7.47
CA LYS A 61 -4.84 6.38 -8.82
C LYS A 61 -3.67 6.65 -9.76
N ALA A 62 -3.72 6.09 -10.97
CA ALA A 62 -2.61 6.14 -11.92
C ALA A 62 -2.35 7.56 -12.48
N ASP A 63 -3.33 8.45 -12.37
CA ASP A 63 -3.28 9.87 -12.75
C ASP A 63 -2.91 10.78 -11.57
N GLN A 64 -2.64 10.22 -10.38
CA GLN A 64 -2.23 10.96 -9.19
C GLN A 64 -0.78 10.66 -8.81
N PRO A 65 -0.09 11.60 -8.14
CA PRO A 65 1.21 11.35 -7.54
C PRO A 65 1.13 10.20 -6.53
N MET A 66 2.12 9.32 -6.52
CA MET A 66 2.28 8.27 -5.50
C MET A 66 2.78 8.83 -4.17
N THR A 67 2.04 9.78 -3.59
CA THR A 67 2.33 10.38 -2.29
C THR A 67 1.48 9.72 -1.19
N PRO A 68 1.90 9.81 0.09
CA PRO A 68 1.13 9.26 1.20
C PRO A 68 -0.29 9.82 1.36
N ASP A 69 -0.57 10.99 0.80
CA ASP A 69 -1.90 11.63 0.86
C ASP A 69 -2.90 11.02 -0.12
N HIS A 70 -2.41 10.44 -1.22
CA HIS A 70 -3.22 9.73 -2.22
C HIS A 70 -3.22 8.20 -2.00
N LEU A 71 -2.64 7.74 -0.90
CA LEU A 71 -2.52 6.32 -0.59
C LEU A 71 -3.86 5.75 -0.09
N HIS A 72 -4.34 4.73 -0.78
CA HIS A 72 -5.43 3.87 -0.35
C HIS A 72 -4.87 2.53 0.12
N VAL A 73 -5.14 2.18 1.38
CA VAL A 73 -4.72 0.91 1.97
C VAL A 73 -5.92 -0.02 2.08
N MET A 74 -5.81 -1.21 1.49
CA MET A 74 -6.85 -2.24 1.50
C MET A 74 -6.27 -3.55 2.04
N SER A 75 -6.95 -4.17 3.00
CA SER A 75 -6.72 -5.56 3.42
C SER A 75 -7.72 -6.44 2.69
N SER A 76 -7.25 -7.55 2.13
CA SER A 76 -8.13 -8.63 1.62
C SER A 76 -8.34 -9.70 2.66
#